data_AF-A0A4Q5SCK1-F1
#
_entry.id   AF-A0A4Q5SCK1-F1
#
_cell.length_a   1.000
_cell.length_b   1.000
_cell.length_c   1.000
_cell.angle_alpha   90.00
_cell.angle_beta   90.00
_cell.angle_gamma   90.00
#
_symmetry.space_group_name_H-M   'P 1'
#
loop_
_entity.id
_entity.type
_entity.pdbx_description
1 polymer ?
#
loop_
_entity_poly.entity_id
_entity_poly.type
_entity_poly.pdbx_seq_one_letter_code
_entity_poly.pdbx_strand_id
1 'polypeptide(L)'
;MNKPNRKQDALNYHAHGRPGKIQVVPTKPTNSQRDLTMAYSPGVAEPCLRIADNVDDVYKYTAKGNLVAVISNGTAVLGLGNIGPEASKPVMEGKGLLFKIYADIDVFDL
;
A
#
# COMPACT_ATOMS: atom_id res chain seq x y z
N MET A 1 16.52 31.58 -18.66
CA MET A 1 15.56 30.67 -17.98
C MET A 1 16.34 29.48 -17.44
N ASN A 2 16.42 29.33 -16.12
CA ASN A 2 17.14 28.22 -15.49
C ASN A 2 16.46 26.91 -15.89
N LYS A 3 17.21 25.94 -16.43
CA LYS A 3 16.66 24.59 -16.66
C LYS A 3 16.23 24.03 -15.29
N PRO A 4 14.98 23.59 -15.12
CA PRO A 4 14.58 22.94 -13.87
C PRO A 4 15.52 21.77 -13.61
N ASN A 5 16.11 21.73 -12.41
CA ASN A 5 17.00 20.65 -12.02
C ASN A 5 16.15 19.41 -11.73
N ARG A 6 15.78 18.71 -12.80
CA ARG A 6 14.89 17.54 -12.78
C ARG A 6 15.32 16.47 -11.76
N LYS A 7 16.62 16.38 -11.45
CA LYS A 7 17.15 15.46 -10.42
C LYS A 7 16.74 15.91 -9.02
N GLN A 8 16.99 17.18 -8.69
CA GLN A 8 16.63 17.72 -7.38
C GLN A 8 15.11 17.75 -7.20
N ASP A 9 14.36 18.06 -8.26
CA ASP A 9 12.90 18.06 -8.24
C ASP A 9 12.35 16.66 -7.92
N ALA A 10 12.92 15.60 -8.51
CA ALA A 10 12.52 14.22 -8.22
C ALA A 10 12.83 13.82 -6.77
N LEU A 11 13.99 14.22 -6.23
CA LEU A 11 14.35 13.97 -4.83
C LEU A 11 13.40 14.73 -3.88
N ASN A 12 13.16 16.01 -4.16
CA ASN A 12 12.24 16.83 -3.38
C ASN A 12 10.82 16.26 -3.41
N TYR A 13 10.32 15.81 -4.57
CA TYR A 13 9.02 15.17 -4.71
C TYR A 13 8.87 13.94 -3.81
N HIS A 14 9.92 13.12 -3.65
CA HIS A 14 9.89 11.93 -2.80
C HIS A 14 10.03 12.22 -1.31
N ALA A 15 10.63 13.35 -0.93
CA ALA A 15 10.98 13.67 0.45
C ALA A 15 10.07 14.71 1.11
N HIS A 16 9.45 15.60 0.32
CA HIS A 16 8.70 16.74 0.84
C HIS A 16 7.35 16.33 1.43
N GLY A 17 6.97 16.94 2.56
CA GLY A 17 5.74 16.60 3.27
C GLY A 17 5.85 15.23 3.95
N ARG A 18 5.04 14.27 3.52
CA ARG A 18 5.13 12.87 3.96
C ARG A 18 5.98 12.10 2.93
N PRO A 19 7.16 11.57 3.31
CA PRO A 19 8.02 10.83 2.39
C PRO A 19 7.36 9.60 1.77
N GLY A 20 7.80 9.25 0.56
CA GLY A 20 7.25 8.14 -0.21
C GLY A 20 6.01 8.54 -1.01
N LYS A 21 5.44 7.58 -1.74
CA LYS A 21 4.31 7.83 -2.66
C LYS A 21 2.99 7.19 -2.23
N ILE A 22 3.00 6.39 -1.16
CA ILE A 22 1.83 5.61 -0.71
C ILE A 22 1.57 5.81 0.78
N GLN A 23 0.32 5.58 1.20
CA GLN A 23 -0.09 5.60 2.60
C GLN A 23 -1.23 4.61 2.85
N VAL A 24 -1.33 4.13 4.07
CA VAL A 24 -2.48 3.34 4.54
C VAL A 24 -3.50 4.27 5.17
N VAL A 25 -4.76 4.18 4.73
CA VAL A 25 -5.87 4.97 5.24
C VAL A 25 -7.00 4.04 5.68
N PRO A 26 -7.54 4.18 6.91
CA PRO A 26 -8.69 3.41 7.35
C PRO A 26 -9.91 3.63 6.45
N THR A 27 -10.64 2.55 6.14
CA THR A 27 -11.88 2.60 5.32
C THR A 27 -13.16 2.52 6.14
N LYS A 28 -13.05 2.30 7.46
CA LYS A 28 -14.17 2.22 8.41
C LYS A 28 -14.08 3.37 9.42
N PRO A 29 -15.19 3.78 10.05
CA PRO A 29 -15.17 4.75 11.14
C PRO A 29 -14.21 4.35 12.26
N THR A 30 -13.57 5.33 12.91
CA THR A 30 -12.57 5.12 13.97
C THR A 30 -12.69 6.12 15.12
N ASN A 31 -13.80 6.85 15.22
CA ASN A 31 -13.87 8.08 16.03
C ASN A 31 -14.63 7.89 17.36
N SER A 32 -15.16 6.69 17.61
CA SER A 32 -15.89 6.37 18.83
C SER A 32 -15.44 5.04 19.45
N GLN A 33 -15.76 4.84 20.73
CA GLN A 33 -15.53 3.56 21.41
C GLN A 33 -16.24 2.40 20.70
N ARG A 34 -17.43 2.65 20.16
CA ARG A 34 -18.17 1.67 19.37
C ARG A 34 -17.39 1.31 18.11
N ASP A 35 -16.85 2.29 17.39
CA ASP A 35 -16.06 2.06 16.19
C ASP A 35 -14.82 1.20 16.48
N LEU A 36 -14.10 1.51 17.56
CA LEU A 36 -12.93 0.73 17.99
C LEU A 36 -13.29 -0.70 18.38
N THR A 37 -14.42 -0.88 19.07
CA THR A 37 -14.96 -2.20 19.43
C THR A 37 -15.35 -3.03 18.20
N MET A 38 -15.82 -2.38 17.13
CA MET A 38 -16.17 -3.05 15.88
C MET A 38 -14.95 -3.35 15.01
N ALA A 39 -13.98 -2.44 14.96
CA ALA A 39 -12.75 -2.60 14.18
C ALA A 39 -11.76 -3.60 14.81
N TYR A 40 -11.85 -3.79 16.12
CA TYR A 40 -10.99 -4.69 16.88
C TYR A 40 -11.82 -5.52 17.87
N SER A 41 -11.28 -5.82 19.05
CA SER A 41 -11.98 -6.63 20.04
C SER A 41 -13.15 -5.89 20.72
N PRO A 42 -14.27 -6.59 21.03
CA PRO A 42 -14.58 -7.97 20.66
C PRO A 42 -15.13 -8.18 19.23
N GLY A 43 -15.50 -7.12 18.50
CA GLY A 43 -16.25 -7.23 17.23
C GLY A 43 -15.55 -7.99 16.11
N VAL A 44 -14.21 -7.93 16.03
CA VAL A 44 -13.39 -8.62 15.03
C VAL A 44 -13.47 -10.15 15.12
N ALA A 45 -13.94 -10.70 16.24
CA ALA A 45 -14.07 -12.15 16.40
C ALA A 45 -15.07 -12.77 15.40
N GLU A 46 -16.17 -12.09 15.11
CA GLU A 46 -17.22 -12.60 14.22
C GLU A 46 -16.70 -12.86 12.77
N PRO A 47 -16.08 -11.88 12.06
CA PRO A 47 -15.54 -12.17 10.73
C PRO A 47 -14.44 -13.24 10.77
N CYS A 48 -13.65 -13.34 11.84
CA CYS A 48 -12.66 -14.42 11.99
C CYS A 48 -13.31 -15.81 12.07
N LEU A 49 -14.35 -15.98 12.90
CA LEU A 49 -15.09 -17.24 13.01
C LEU A 49 -15.76 -17.61 11.70
N ARG A 50 -16.36 -16.63 11.00
CA ARG A 50 -16.96 -16.86 9.68
C ARG A 50 -15.95 -17.34 8.64
N ILE A 51 -14.75 -16.75 8.60
CA ILE A 51 -13.68 -17.18 7.69
C ILE A 51 -13.14 -18.56 8.08
N ALA A 52 -13.11 -18.88 9.37
CA ALA A 52 -12.71 -20.22 9.84
C ALA A 52 -13.72 -21.30 9.40
N ASP A 53 -15.02 -21.00 9.44
CA ASP A 53 -16.08 -21.89 8.96
C ASP A 53 -16.12 -21.98 7.42
N ASN A 54 -15.86 -20.87 6.73
CA ASN A 54 -15.82 -20.78 5.27
C ASN A 54 -14.69 -19.85 4.80
N VAL A 55 -13.61 -20.44 4.29
CA VAL A 55 -12.39 -19.71 3.90
C VAL A 55 -12.66 -18.64 2.83
N ASP A 56 -13.61 -18.86 1.91
CA ASP A 56 -13.92 -17.92 0.82
C ASP A 56 -14.50 -16.59 1.32
N ASP A 57 -15.09 -16.56 2.53
CA ASP A 57 -15.58 -15.33 3.14
C ASP A 57 -14.46 -14.31 3.44
N VAL A 58 -13.20 -14.70 3.31
CA VAL A 58 -12.05 -13.77 3.32
C VAL A 58 -12.21 -12.67 2.27
N TYR A 59 -12.80 -12.97 1.11
CA TYR A 59 -13.04 -12.00 0.05
C TYR A 59 -14.20 -11.04 0.36
N LYS A 60 -15.06 -11.41 1.32
CA LYS A 60 -16.20 -10.62 1.77
C LYS A 60 -15.84 -9.71 2.95
N TYR A 61 -15.07 -10.21 3.91
CA TYR A 61 -14.81 -9.52 5.18
C TYR A 61 -13.45 -8.85 5.28
N THR A 62 -12.60 -8.94 4.24
CA THR A 62 -11.27 -8.32 4.23
C THR A 62 -11.00 -7.56 2.93
N ALA A 63 -9.88 -6.85 2.87
CA ALA A 63 -9.43 -6.18 1.66
C ALA A 63 -8.85 -7.14 0.59
N LYS A 64 -8.79 -8.46 0.84
CA LYS A 64 -8.12 -9.43 -0.04
C LYS A 64 -8.60 -9.39 -1.50
N GLY A 65 -9.86 -9.07 -1.74
CA GLY A 65 -10.40 -8.97 -3.09
C GLY A 65 -9.83 -7.82 -3.94
N ASN A 66 -9.33 -6.76 -3.30
CA ASN A 66 -8.79 -5.57 -3.97
C ASN A 66 -7.28 -5.35 -3.73
N LEU A 67 -6.67 -6.11 -2.83
CA LEU A 67 -5.30 -5.91 -2.38
C LEU A 67 -4.30 -6.74 -3.19
N VAL A 68 -3.31 -6.07 -3.80
CA VAL A 68 -2.21 -6.68 -4.56
C VAL A 68 -0.87 -6.40 -3.89
N ALA A 69 0.02 -7.38 -3.87
CA ALA A 69 1.40 -7.19 -3.45
C ALA A 69 2.32 -6.94 -4.65
N VAL A 70 3.07 -5.84 -4.64
CA VAL A 70 4.15 -5.59 -5.61
C VAL A 70 5.47 -6.00 -4.97
N ILE A 71 5.97 -7.18 -5.35
CA ILE A 71 7.10 -7.84 -4.70
C ILE A 71 8.35 -7.75 -5.59
N SER A 72 9.48 -7.32 -5.03
CA SER A 72 10.77 -7.32 -5.73
C SER A 72 11.96 -7.45 -4.77
N ASN A 73 12.96 -8.24 -5.18
CA ASN A 73 14.24 -8.33 -4.47
C ASN A 73 15.28 -7.31 -4.94
N GLY A 74 14.91 -6.42 -5.88
CA GLY A 74 15.78 -5.34 -6.37
C GLY A 74 16.93 -5.77 -7.29
N THR A 75 16.93 -7.00 -7.81
CA THR A 75 18.02 -7.47 -8.70
C THR A 75 17.92 -6.96 -10.14
N ALA A 76 16.77 -6.41 -10.55
CA ALA A 76 16.54 -5.87 -11.89
C ALA A 76 15.67 -4.60 -11.84
N VAL A 77 16.24 -3.50 -11.34
CA VAL A 77 15.51 -2.22 -11.22
C VAL A 77 15.70 -1.39 -12.48
N LEU A 78 14.71 -1.44 -13.39
CA LEU A 78 14.74 -0.68 -14.65
C LEU A 78 16.05 -0.94 -15.41
N GLY A 79 16.73 0.11 -15.88
CA GLY A 79 18.06 0.03 -16.48
C GLY A 79 19.23 0.10 -15.49
N LEU A 80 18.95 0.09 -14.18
CA LEU A 80 19.97 0.22 -13.13
C LEU A 80 20.54 -1.14 -12.69
N GLY A 81 19.91 -2.24 -13.09
CA GLY A 81 20.35 -3.60 -12.75
C GLY A 81 20.11 -3.94 -11.28
N ASN A 82 21.05 -4.66 -10.68
CA ASN A 82 20.97 -5.11 -9.30
C ASN A 82 21.47 -4.01 -8.36
N ILE A 83 20.54 -3.31 -7.72
CA ILE A 83 20.83 -2.23 -6.77
C ILE A 83 20.27 -2.52 -5.36
N GLY A 84 19.74 -3.72 -5.16
CA GLY A 84 19.22 -4.17 -3.87
C GLY A 84 17.77 -3.74 -3.59
N PRO A 85 17.14 -4.37 -2.58
CA PRO A 85 15.72 -4.17 -2.28
C PRO A 85 15.40 -2.75 -1.82
N GLU A 86 16.24 -2.12 -0.99
CA GLU A 86 16.03 -0.76 -0.47
C GLU A 86 16.03 0.27 -1.60
N ALA A 87 16.98 0.17 -2.53
CA ALA A 87 17.06 1.09 -3.67
C ALA A 87 15.92 0.88 -4.69
N SER A 88 15.25 -0.28 -4.65
CA SER A 88 14.09 -0.58 -5.49
C SER A 88 12.77 0.00 -4.96
N LYS A 89 12.69 0.33 -3.66
CA LYS A 89 11.48 0.81 -2.97
C LYS A 89 10.77 1.95 -3.70
N PRO A 90 11.45 3.01 -4.18
CA PRO A 90 10.78 4.09 -4.90
C PRO A 90 10.07 3.61 -6.17
N VAL A 91 10.59 2.59 -6.85
CA VAL A 91 9.97 2.02 -8.05
C VAL A 91 8.76 1.17 -7.69
N MET A 92 8.83 0.39 -6.60
CA MET A 92 7.72 -0.47 -6.17
C MET A 92 6.53 0.33 -5.65
N GLU A 93 6.77 1.35 -4.82
CA GLU A 93 5.73 2.32 -4.45
C GLU A 93 5.11 2.99 -5.68
N GLY A 94 5.94 3.32 -6.68
CA GLY A 94 5.49 3.93 -7.93
C GLY A 94 4.53 3.02 -8.70
N LYS A 95 4.81 1.71 -8.75
CA LYS A 95 3.87 0.73 -9.31
C LYS A 95 2.57 0.71 -8.50
N GLY A 96 2.63 0.71 -7.18
CA GLY A 96 1.45 0.76 -6.31
C GLY A 96 0.58 2.00 -6.54
N LEU A 97 1.21 3.18 -6.68
CA LEU A 97 0.54 4.41 -7.07
C LEU A 97 -0.20 4.24 -8.41
N LEU A 98 0.44 3.67 -9.42
CA LEU A 98 -0.16 3.46 -10.74
C LEU A 98 -1.38 2.51 -10.67
N PHE A 99 -1.28 1.41 -9.92
CA PHE A 99 -2.42 0.51 -9.67
C PHE A 99 -3.61 1.25 -9.08
N LYS A 100 -3.36 2.11 -8.09
CA LYS A 100 -4.43 2.86 -7.44
C LYS A 100 -5.07 3.90 -8.36
N ILE A 101 -4.28 4.74 -9.04
CA ILE A 101 -4.83 5.87 -9.81
C ILE A 101 -5.52 5.44 -11.11
N TYR A 102 -5.14 4.29 -11.69
CA TYR A 102 -5.71 3.84 -12.96
C TYR A 102 -6.75 2.73 -12.84
N ALA A 103 -6.75 1.97 -11.74
CA ALA A 103 -7.63 0.80 -11.59
C ALA A 103 -8.27 0.66 -10.20
N ASP A 104 -8.06 1.62 -9.29
CA ASP A 104 -8.54 1.58 -7.91
C ASP A 104 -8.08 0.35 -7.10
N ILE A 105 -6.94 -0.23 -7.47
CA ILE A 105 -6.36 -1.40 -6.78
C ILE A 105 -5.49 -0.93 -5.61
N ASP A 106 -5.72 -1.50 -4.43
CA ASP A 106 -4.91 -1.23 -3.25
C ASP A 106 -3.62 -2.06 -3.30
N VAL A 107 -2.49 -1.47 -2.90
CA VAL A 107 -1.17 -2.13 -3.02
C VAL A 107 -0.35 -2.00 -1.74
N PHE A 108 0.29 -3.11 -1.37
CA PHE A 108 1.50 -3.10 -0.53
C PHE A 108 2.72 -3.44 -1.37
N ASP A 109 3.77 -2.63 -1.28
CA ASP A 109 5.07 -3.00 -1.81
C ASP A 109 5.85 -3.82 -0.77
N LEU A 110 6.50 -4.90 -1.23
CA LEU A 110 7.28 -5.80 -0.38
C LEU A 110 8.67 -5.99 -0.99
#